data_AF-A0A2D5QAM0-F1
#
_entry.id   AF-A0A2D5QAM0-F1
#
_cell.length_a   1.000
_cell.length_b   1.000
_cell.length_c   1.000
_cell.angle_alpha   90.00
_cell.angle_beta   90.00
_cell.angle_gamma   90.00
#
_symmetry.space_group_name_H-M   'P 1'
#
loop_
_entity.id
_entity.type
_entity.pdbx_description
1 polymer ?
#
loop_
_entity_poly.entity_id
_entity_poly.type
_entity_poly.pdbx_seq_one_letter_code
_entity_poly.pdbx_strand_id
1 'polypeptide(L)'
;MAITVTVNEEPTYVTVNETNNSVTLNQSDNPIQVTTSLNLLSANASQITVDAIGNIIPAGGTVTSALQILADQSFRSDTAPTGNNLEQGDLWYDTNDDQLMVYRETSPNNFEFVPLAAATGTMDNLDGGGF
;
A
#
# COMPACT_ATOMS: atom_id res chain seq x y z
N MET A 1 26.24 28.16 -70.82
CA MET A 1 25.06 27.29 -70.68
C MET A 1 24.88 27.02 -69.20
N ALA A 2 23.73 27.39 -68.63
CA ALA A 2 23.40 27.05 -67.25
C ALA A 2 22.71 25.68 -67.24
N ILE A 3 23.14 24.79 -66.35
CA ILE A 3 22.46 23.53 -66.11
C ILE A 3 21.52 23.78 -64.93
N THR A 4 20.24 23.53 -65.14
CA THR A 4 19.24 23.55 -64.07
C THR A 4 19.09 22.13 -63.57
N VAL A 5 19.34 21.90 -62.28
CA VAL A 5 19.08 20.63 -61.61
C VAL A 5 17.80 20.80 -60.81
N THR A 6 16.82 19.95 -61.09
CA THR A 6 15.56 19.89 -60.33
C THR A 6 15.64 18.67 -59.41
N VAL A 7 15.47 18.87 -58.11
CA VAL A 7 15.31 17.80 -57.13
C VAL A 7 13.82 17.70 -56.79
N ASN A 8 13.25 16.50 -56.94
CA ASN A 8 11.86 16.22 -56.61
C ASN A 8 11.85 15.28 -55.40
N GLU A 9 11.33 15.73 -54.26
CA GLU A 9 11.25 14.93 -53.04
C GLU A 9 9.81 14.49 -52.79
N GLU A 10 9.61 13.20 -52.47
CA GLU A 10 8.33 12.69 -51.95
C GLU A 10 8.48 12.35 -50.46
N PRO A 11 7.93 13.16 -49.53
CA PRO A 11 8.01 12.86 -48.11
C PRO A 11 7.18 11.61 -47.76
N THR A 12 7.78 10.67 -47.03
CA THR A 12 7.05 9.55 -46.43
C THR A 12 6.59 9.95 -45.03
N TYR A 13 5.29 9.92 -44.77
CA TYR A 13 4.70 10.22 -43.46
C TYR A 13 4.50 8.96 -42.64
N VAL A 14 4.87 9.01 -41.35
CA VAL A 14 4.60 7.93 -40.39
C VAL A 14 3.27 8.20 -39.71
N THR A 15 2.33 7.27 -39.82
CA THR A 15 1.05 7.33 -39.09
C THR A 15 1.16 6.47 -37.84
N VAL A 16 0.91 7.05 -36.66
CA VAL A 16 0.87 6.31 -35.39
C VAL A 16 -0.52 5.68 -35.23
N ASN A 17 -0.58 4.35 -35.12
CA ASN A 17 -1.80 3.66 -34.71
C ASN A 17 -1.76 3.44 -33.19
N GLU A 18 -2.37 4.36 -32.45
CA GLU A 18 -2.40 4.36 -30.98
C GLU A 18 -3.12 3.14 -30.39
N THR A 19 -3.90 2.40 -31.19
CA THR A 19 -4.66 1.24 -30.71
C THR A 19 -3.79 -0.02 -30.57
N ASN A 20 -2.68 -0.12 -31.31
CA ASN A 20 -1.92 -1.37 -31.43
C ASN A 20 -0.46 -1.32 -30.95
N ASN A 21 0.00 -0.22 -30.34
CA ASN A 21 1.41 -0.04 -29.92
C ASN A 21 2.45 -0.41 -31.00
N SER A 22 2.07 -0.37 -32.28
CA SER A 22 2.91 -0.79 -33.40
C SER A 22 3.20 0.40 -34.32
N VAL A 23 4.49 0.57 -34.63
CA VAL A 23 4.97 1.53 -35.63
C VAL A 23 5.38 0.71 -36.85
N THR A 24 4.61 0.80 -37.93
CA THR A 24 4.93 0.11 -39.19
C THR A 24 5.41 1.15 -40.19
N LEU A 25 6.63 0.97 -40.71
CA LEU A 25 7.18 1.75 -41.81
C LEU A 25 7.53 0.81 -42.96
N ASN A 26 6.94 1.06 -44.13
CA ASN A 26 7.07 0.14 -45.26
C ASN A 26 8.33 0.36 -46.10
N GLN A 27 8.96 1.54 -46.09
CA GLN A 27 10.27 1.84 -46.73
C GLN A 27 10.98 3.04 -46.07
N SER A 28 12.34 3.04 -46.02
CA SER A 28 13.17 4.20 -45.66
C SER A 28 14.56 4.12 -46.31
N ASP A 29 15.02 5.22 -46.90
CA ASP A 29 16.36 5.35 -47.50
C ASP A 29 17.42 5.90 -46.53
N ASN A 30 17.03 6.25 -45.30
CA ASN A 30 17.90 6.84 -44.27
C ASN A 30 17.92 5.98 -42.99
N PRO A 31 18.99 6.02 -42.17
CA PRO A 31 18.99 5.36 -40.87
C PRO A 31 17.93 6.00 -39.96
N ILE A 32 16.98 5.20 -39.48
CA ILE A 32 15.96 5.63 -38.52
C ILE A 32 16.34 5.12 -37.13
N GLN A 33 16.31 6.00 -36.13
CA GLN A 33 16.28 5.61 -34.72
C GLN A 33 14.84 5.69 -34.21
N VAL A 34 14.33 4.55 -33.72
CA VAL A 34 13.07 4.49 -32.99
C VAL A 34 13.40 4.35 -31.51
N THR A 35 13.12 5.39 -30.73
CA THR A 35 13.27 5.36 -29.28
C THR A 35 11.90 5.11 -28.67
N THR A 36 11.73 3.97 -28.00
CA THR A 36 10.56 3.71 -27.16
C THR A 36 10.94 3.92 -25.70
N SER A 37 10.04 4.52 -24.92
CA SER A 37 10.16 4.60 -23.47
C SER A 37 8.97 3.88 -22.85
N LEU A 38 9.22 2.83 -22.08
CA LEU A 38 8.19 2.19 -21.26
C LEU A 38 8.14 2.92 -19.92
N ASN A 39 7.03 3.56 -19.60
CA ASN A 39 6.83 4.16 -18.28
C ASN A 39 6.14 3.12 -17.38
N LEU A 40 6.93 2.26 -16.73
CA LEU A 40 6.41 1.34 -15.73
C LEU A 40 6.05 2.14 -14.48
N LEU A 41 4.76 2.15 -14.13
CA LEU A 41 4.35 2.70 -12.84
C LEU A 41 4.92 1.80 -11.73
N SER A 42 6.00 2.25 -11.09
CA SER A 42 6.40 1.76 -9.78
C SER A 42 5.57 2.50 -8.75
N ALA A 43 4.53 1.84 -8.22
CA ALA A 43 3.73 2.36 -7.13
C ALA A 43 4.11 1.64 -5.84
N ASN A 44 4.57 2.40 -4.85
CA ASN A 44 4.75 1.91 -3.49
C ASN A 44 3.40 1.89 -2.76
N ALA A 45 3.32 1.19 -1.62
CA ALA A 45 2.07 1.08 -0.83
C ALA A 45 1.47 2.44 -0.42
N SER A 46 2.29 3.49 -0.29
CA SER A 46 1.85 4.85 0.01
C SER A 46 1.18 5.56 -1.18
N GLN A 47 1.27 5.00 -2.38
CA GLN A 47 0.71 5.55 -3.62
C GLN A 47 -0.51 4.75 -4.10
N ILE A 48 -0.76 3.58 -3.53
CA ILE A 48 -1.93 2.75 -3.83
C ILE A 48 -3.05 3.20 -2.90
N THR A 49 -4.06 3.86 -3.48
CA THR A 49 -5.24 4.30 -2.74
C THR A 49 -6.21 3.15 -2.54
N VAL A 50 -6.87 3.14 -1.39
CA VAL A 50 -7.96 2.22 -1.05
C VAL A 50 -9.21 3.03 -0.70
N ASP A 51 -10.37 2.53 -1.10
CA ASP A 51 -11.66 3.09 -0.72
C ASP A 51 -11.88 2.99 0.80
N ALA A 52 -12.94 3.62 1.30
CA ALA A 52 -13.27 3.54 2.70
C ALA A 52 -13.57 2.08 3.13
N ILE A 53 -12.94 1.64 4.23
CA ILE A 53 -13.12 0.29 4.79
C ILE A 53 -13.60 0.41 6.24
N GLY A 54 -14.92 0.34 6.44
CA GLY A 54 -15.55 0.33 7.76
C GLY A 54 -14.95 1.35 8.72
N ASN A 55 -14.55 0.88 9.90
CA ASN A 55 -13.86 1.70 10.91
C ASN A 55 -12.33 1.73 10.74
N ILE A 56 -11.76 0.91 9.84
CA ILE A 56 -10.31 0.82 9.62
C ILE A 56 -9.82 2.05 8.85
N ILE A 57 -10.50 2.44 7.77
CA ILE A 57 -10.23 3.72 7.10
C ILE A 57 -11.56 4.34 6.64
N PRO A 58 -12.26 5.10 7.49
CA PRO A 58 -13.61 5.56 7.17
C PRO A 58 -13.69 6.59 6.04
N ALA A 59 -12.58 7.28 5.73
CA ALA A 59 -12.51 8.28 4.66
C ALA A 59 -11.76 7.81 3.40
N GLY A 60 -11.37 6.52 3.34
CA GLY A 60 -10.41 6.04 2.36
C GLY A 60 -8.99 6.55 2.64
N GLY A 61 -7.99 5.95 1.99
CA GLY A 61 -6.59 6.24 2.31
C GLY A 61 -5.63 5.49 1.40
N THR A 62 -4.49 5.10 1.96
CA THR A 62 -3.48 4.30 1.25
C THR A 62 -3.37 2.92 1.88
N VAL A 63 -2.77 1.98 1.13
CA VAL A 63 -2.44 0.66 1.70
C VAL A 63 -1.54 0.81 2.94
N THR A 64 -0.61 1.78 2.95
CA THR A 64 0.22 2.05 4.12
C THR A 64 -0.58 2.45 5.35
N SER A 65 -1.52 3.40 5.21
CA SER A 65 -2.36 3.81 6.35
C SER A 65 -3.27 2.68 6.84
N ALA A 66 -3.76 1.84 5.93
CA ALA A 66 -4.59 0.68 6.27
C ALA A 66 -3.83 -0.30 7.16
N LEU A 67 -2.59 -0.63 6.77
CA LEU A 67 -1.73 -1.55 7.50
C LEU A 67 -1.31 -1.00 8.85
N GLN A 68 -1.06 0.32 8.94
CA GLN A 68 -0.75 0.97 10.21
C GLN A 68 -1.92 0.88 11.19
N ILE A 69 -3.14 1.21 10.75
CA ILE A 69 -4.32 1.14 11.62
C ILE A 69 -4.60 -0.30 12.05
N LEU A 70 -4.42 -1.29 11.17
CA LEU A 70 -4.54 -2.70 11.54
C LEU A 70 -3.46 -3.14 12.55
N ALA A 71 -2.23 -2.65 12.41
CA ALA A 71 -1.16 -2.94 13.36
C ALA A 71 -1.41 -2.30 14.73
N ASP A 72 -2.06 -1.15 14.75
CA ASP A 72 -2.40 -0.42 15.98
C ASP A 72 -3.64 -0.99 16.70
N GLN A 73 -4.36 -1.98 16.14
CA GLN A 73 -5.55 -2.58 16.78
C GLN A 73 -5.24 -3.83 17.62
N SER A 74 -4.09 -4.47 17.40
CA SER A 74 -3.73 -5.75 18.02
C SER A 74 -2.27 -5.75 18.42
N PHE A 75 -2.01 -5.61 19.72
CA PHE A 75 -0.68 -5.56 20.28
C PHE A 75 -0.27 -6.89 20.90
N ARG A 76 1.04 -7.18 20.89
CA ARG A 76 1.63 -8.33 21.57
C ARG A 76 3.03 -7.99 22.10
N SER A 77 3.20 -8.05 23.41
CA SER A 77 4.46 -7.68 24.09
C SER A 77 4.44 -8.10 25.56
N ASP A 78 5.59 -8.09 26.22
CA ASP A 78 5.76 -8.33 27.67
C ASP A 78 5.39 -7.11 28.53
N THR A 79 5.47 -5.92 27.96
CA THR A 79 5.05 -4.67 28.59
C THR A 79 3.86 -4.07 27.87
N ALA A 80 2.98 -3.41 28.62
CA ALA A 80 1.82 -2.73 28.07
C ALA A 80 2.24 -1.72 26.98
N PRO A 81 1.58 -1.72 25.81
CA PRO A 81 1.83 -0.72 24.80
C PRO A 81 1.47 0.67 25.33
N THR A 82 2.20 1.68 24.90
CA THR A 82 2.01 3.08 25.29
C THR A 82 2.07 3.95 24.05
N GLY A 83 1.33 5.07 24.03
CA GLY A 83 1.42 6.04 22.95
C GLY A 83 0.09 6.73 22.65
N ASN A 84 0.10 7.62 21.67
CA ASN A 84 -1.08 8.37 21.25
C ASN A 84 -2.01 7.60 20.31
N ASN A 85 -1.58 6.41 19.85
CA ASN A 85 -2.36 5.57 18.95
C ASN A 85 -3.26 4.56 19.68
N LEU A 86 -3.32 4.63 21.02
CA LEU A 86 -4.19 3.76 21.80
C LEU A 86 -5.61 4.29 21.79
N GLU A 87 -6.54 3.48 21.30
CA GLU A 87 -7.96 3.74 21.24
C GLU A 87 -8.74 2.75 22.09
N GLN A 88 -9.87 3.20 22.65
CA GLN A 88 -10.70 2.33 23.46
C GLN A 88 -11.17 1.12 22.63
N GLY A 89 -10.96 -0.08 23.18
CA GLY A 89 -11.26 -1.35 22.53
C GLY A 89 -10.04 -2.05 21.95
N ASP A 90 -8.88 -1.39 21.89
CA ASP A 90 -7.64 -2.03 21.46
C ASP A 90 -7.32 -3.25 22.32
N LEU A 91 -6.86 -4.31 21.66
CA LEU A 91 -6.53 -5.56 22.29
C LEU A 91 -5.02 -5.68 22.44
N TRP A 92 -4.58 -6.12 23.61
CA TRP A 92 -3.18 -6.43 23.87
C TRP A 92 -3.06 -7.80 24.49
N TYR A 93 -2.23 -8.66 23.91
CA TYR A 93 -1.83 -9.90 24.54
C TYR A 93 -0.53 -9.68 25.32
N ASP A 94 -0.64 -9.73 26.65
CA ASP A 94 0.48 -9.69 27.58
C ASP A 94 1.19 -11.06 27.58
N THR A 95 2.37 -11.10 26.98
CA THR A 95 3.17 -12.34 26.87
C THR A 95 3.92 -12.69 28.15
N ASN A 96 3.97 -11.80 29.14
CA ASN A 96 4.61 -12.08 30.42
C ASN A 96 3.66 -12.85 31.37
N ASP A 97 2.38 -12.47 31.37
CA ASP A 97 1.37 -13.01 32.27
C ASP A 97 0.32 -13.91 31.57
N ASP A 98 0.46 -14.15 30.26
CA ASP A 98 -0.48 -14.90 29.41
C ASP A 98 -1.93 -14.40 29.54
N GLN A 99 -2.10 -13.08 29.40
CA GLN A 99 -3.39 -12.39 29.54
C GLN A 99 -3.78 -11.63 28.27
N LEU A 100 -5.05 -11.74 27.91
CA LEU A 100 -5.66 -10.87 26.92
C LEU A 100 -6.26 -9.67 27.64
N MET A 101 -5.81 -8.49 27.27
CA MET A 101 -6.16 -7.20 27.84
C MET A 101 -6.96 -6.38 26.83
N VAL A 102 -7.80 -5.48 27.33
CA VAL A 102 -8.49 -4.45 26.52
C VAL A 102 -8.21 -3.07 27.06
N TYR A 103 -7.92 -2.12 26.18
CA TYR A 103 -7.78 -0.72 26.55
C TYR A 103 -9.15 -0.09 26.75
N ARG A 104 -9.46 0.37 27.96
CA ARG A 104 -10.76 0.99 28.26
C ARG A 104 -10.69 2.01 29.39
N GLU A 105 -11.70 2.87 29.44
CA GLU A 105 -11.89 3.80 30.56
C GLU A 105 -12.31 3.04 31.82
N THR A 106 -11.58 3.22 32.92
CA THR A 106 -11.90 2.64 34.23
C THR A 106 -12.41 3.65 35.23
N SER A 107 -12.14 4.94 35.00
CA SER A 107 -12.73 6.08 35.70
C SER A 107 -12.70 7.32 34.80
N PRO A 108 -13.44 8.40 35.08
CA PRO A 108 -13.55 9.55 34.17
C PRO A 108 -12.19 10.09 33.69
N ASN A 109 -11.94 9.98 32.39
CA ASN A 109 -10.69 10.33 31.69
C ASN A 109 -9.45 9.50 32.08
N ASN A 110 -9.62 8.34 32.72
CA ASN A 110 -8.54 7.40 33.00
C ASN A 110 -8.72 6.14 32.17
N PHE A 111 -7.78 5.90 31.26
CA PHE A 111 -7.78 4.76 30.36
C PHE A 111 -6.59 3.87 30.67
N GLU A 112 -6.84 2.57 30.79
CA GLU A 112 -5.82 1.58 31.07
C GLU A 112 -6.18 0.24 30.44
N PHE A 113 -5.18 -0.63 30.31
CA PHE A 113 -5.39 -2.01 29.92
C PHE A 113 -5.97 -2.80 31.08
N VAL A 114 -7.11 -3.44 30.84
CA VAL A 114 -7.82 -4.27 31.81
C VAL A 114 -7.90 -5.71 31.31
N PRO A 115 -7.68 -6.72 32.16
CA PRO A 115 -7.81 -8.12 31.76
C PRO A 115 -9.21 -8.47 31.27
N LEU A 116 -9.30 -9.07 30.09
CA LEU A 116 -10.51 -9.71 29.55
C LEU A 116 -10.49 -11.23 29.78
N ALA A 117 -9.34 -11.85 29.58
CA ALA A 117 -9.14 -13.28 29.78
C ALA A 117 -7.71 -13.54 30.27
N ALA A 118 -7.55 -14.50 31.17
CA ALA A 118 -6.26 -14.89 31.71
C ALA A 118 -6.18 -16.40 31.74
N ALA A 119 -5.05 -16.98 31.31
CA ALA A 119 -4.80 -18.40 31.54
C ALA A 119 -4.57 -18.63 33.05
N THR A 120 -5.33 -19.53 33.66
CA THR A 120 -5.12 -19.97 35.05
C THR A 120 -5.30 -21.47 35.16
N GLY A 121 -4.45 -22.13 35.95
CA GLY A 121 -4.58 -23.56 36.25
C GLY A 121 -4.47 -24.46 35.01
N THR A 122 -5.52 -25.25 34.74
CA THR A 122 -5.58 -26.23 33.64
C THR A 122 -6.26 -25.69 32.37
N MET A 123 -6.39 -24.37 32.21
CA MET A 123 -6.86 -23.83 30.93
C MET A 123 -5.86 -24.22 29.84
N ASP A 124 -6.37 -24.68 28.68
CA ASP A 124 -5.61 -25.28 27.56
C ASP A 124 -4.70 -24.29 26.78
N ASN A 125 -4.22 -23.24 27.45
CA ASN A 125 -3.36 -22.15 26.97
C ASN A 125 -4.15 -21.03 26.29
N LEU A 126 -4.03 -19.81 26.84
CA LEU A 126 -4.31 -18.59 26.08
C LEU A 126 -3.11 -18.38 25.16
N ASP A 127 -2.96 -19.17 24.09
CA ASP A 127 -1.80 -19.09 23.18
C ASP A 127 -1.99 -17.89 22.23
N GLY A 128 -1.20 -16.84 22.43
CA GLY A 128 -1.21 -15.64 21.62
C GLY A 128 -0.64 -15.80 20.21
N GLY A 129 -0.29 -17.03 19.78
CA GLY A 129 -0.03 -17.42 18.39
C GLY A 129 1.07 -16.62 17.69
N GLY A 130 2.28 -17.16 17.59
CA GLY A 130 3.31 -16.58 16.70
C GLY A 130 2.96 -16.86 15.23
N PHE A 131 2.64 -15.82 14.46
CA PHE A 131 2.58 -15.87 13.00
C PHE A 131 3.71 -15.03 12.42
#